data_AF-A0A165MYT6-F1
#
_entry.id   AF-A0A165MYT6-F1
#
_cell.length_a   1.000
_cell.length_b   1.000
_cell.length_c   1.000
_cell.angle_alpha   90.00
_cell.angle_beta   90.00
_cell.angle_gamma   90.00
#
_symmetry.space_group_name_H-M   'P 1'
#
loop_
_entity.id
_entity.type
_entity.pdbx_description
1 polymer ?
#
loop_
_entity_poly.entity_id
_entity_poly.type
_entity_poly.pdbx_seq_one_letter_code
_entity_poly.pdbx_strand_id
1 'polypeptide(L)'
;GSRGRPRKVIDPTWLQEAMSTHRKITIQKLADLLGMHRNAVSKQLKLYGVYQRFSDISDNDIDLLVRLYKKHRPTSGLRYVVGF
;
A
#
# COMPACT_ATOMS: atom_id res chain seq x y z
N GLY A 1 -16.45 5.82 -36.78
CA GLY A 1 -15.26 5.87 -35.91
C GLY A 1 -14.95 4.48 -35.41
N SER A 2 -13.88 3.87 -35.90
CA SER A 2 -13.46 2.54 -35.49
C SER A 2 -13.03 2.56 -34.02
N ARG A 3 -13.59 1.64 -33.22
CA ARG A 3 -13.16 1.43 -31.84
C ARG A 3 -11.69 1.00 -31.88
N GLY A 4 -10.81 1.78 -31.26
CA GLY A 4 -9.37 1.52 -31.22
C GLY A 4 -9.00 0.23 -30.47
N ARG A 5 -7.70 0.04 -30.18
CA ARG A 5 -7.16 -1.15 -29.51
C ARG A 5 -8.00 -1.56 -28.28
N PRO A 6 -8.39 -2.85 -28.17
CA PRO A 6 -9.11 -3.35 -27.00
C PRO A 6 -8.38 -3.03 -25.69
N ARG A 7 -9.13 -2.67 -24.66
CA ARG A 7 -8.56 -2.36 -23.34
C ARG A 7 -8.10 -3.66 -22.67
N LYS A 8 -6.93 -3.62 -22.02
CA LYS A 8 -6.49 -4.69 -21.13
C LYS A 8 -7.42 -4.70 -19.90
N VAL A 9 -8.02 -5.84 -19.60
CA VAL A 9 -8.90 -6.07 -18.45
C VAL A 9 -8.28 -7.12 -17.55
N ILE A 10 -8.07 -6.80 -16.28
CA ILE A 10 -7.60 -7.71 -15.24
C ILE A 10 -8.83 -8.24 -14.50
N ASP A 11 -8.76 -9.52 -14.11
CA ASP A 11 -9.76 -10.14 -13.26
C ASP A 11 -9.83 -9.44 -11.89
N PRO A 12 -11.01 -8.94 -11.46
CA PRO A 12 -11.16 -8.25 -10.19
C PRO A 12 -10.86 -9.12 -8.98
N THR A 13 -11.18 -10.42 -9.00
CA THR A 13 -10.93 -11.31 -7.84
C THR A 13 -9.45 -11.49 -7.59
N TRP A 14 -8.68 -11.74 -8.65
CA TRP A 14 -7.22 -11.77 -8.58
C TRP A 14 -6.62 -10.44 -8.11
N LEU A 15 -7.15 -9.31 -8.60
CA LEU A 15 -6.65 -7.98 -8.25
C LEU A 15 -6.87 -7.64 -6.76
N GLN A 16 -7.99 -8.09 -6.18
CA GLN A 16 -8.28 -7.94 -4.75
C GLN A 16 -7.30 -8.73 -3.89
N GLU A 17 -7.05 -10.00 -4.21
CA GLU A 17 -6.09 -10.84 -3.48
C GLU A 17 -4.67 -10.26 -3.59
N ALA A 18 -4.27 -9.82 -4.78
CA ALA A 18 -2.95 -9.22 -5.01
C ALA A 18 -2.73 -7.94 -4.17
N MET A 19 -3.79 -7.15 -3.96
CA MET A 19 -3.75 -5.90 -3.18
C MET A 19 -4.11 -6.08 -1.71
N SER A 20 -4.28 -7.33 -1.23
CA SER A 20 -4.54 -7.61 0.17
C SER A 20 -3.45 -7.02 1.06
N THR A 21 -3.85 -6.44 2.20
CA THR A 21 -2.96 -5.74 3.15
C THR A 21 -1.77 -6.59 3.59
N HIS A 22 -1.94 -7.92 3.63
CA HIS A 22 -0.90 -8.87 4.01
C HIS A 22 0.25 -8.96 3.00
N ARG A 23 -0.03 -8.80 1.70
CA ARG A 23 0.95 -8.97 0.62
C ARG A 23 1.90 -7.78 0.49
N LYS A 24 1.46 -6.59 0.94
CA LYS A 24 2.22 -5.32 0.88
C LYS A 24 2.84 -5.04 -0.51
N ILE A 25 2.11 -5.38 -1.59
CA ILE A 25 2.57 -5.19 -2.96
C ILE A 25 2.34 -3.73 -3.36
N THR A 26 3.37 -3.09 -3.91
CA THR A 26 3.23 -1.74 -4.47
C THR A 26 2.59 -1.79 -5.85
N ILE A 27 1.86 -0.73 -6.23
CA ILE A 27 1.25 -0.62 -7.57
C ILE A 27 2.32 -0.76 -8.67
N GLN A 28 3.54 -0.25 -8.43
CA GLN A 28 4.65 -0.38 -9.38
C GLN A 28 5.03 -1.84 -9.60
N LYS A 29 5.23 -2.60 -8.52
CA LYS A 29 5.60 -4.02 -8.61
C LYS A 29 4.50 -4.85 -9.30
N LEU A 30 3.24 -4.52 -9.03
CA LEU A 30 2.10 -5.14 -9.71
C LEU A 30 2.07 -4.82 -11.21
N ALA A 31 2.41 -3.57 -11.56
CA ALA A 31 2.49 -3.10 -12.95
C ALA A 31 3.61 -3.81 -13.72
N ASP A 32 4.77 -3.99 -13.08
CA ASP A 32 5.92 -4.69 -13.65
C ASP A 32 5.58 -6.18 -13.90
N LEU A 33 4.91 -6.84 -12.94
CA LEU A 33 4.44 -8.23 -13.06
C LEU A 33 3.44 -8.43 -14.22
N LEU A 34 2.53 -7.47 -14.41
CA LEU A 34 1.49 -7.54 -15.43
C LEU A 34 1.96 -7.07 -16.82
N GLY A 35 3.17 -6.52 -16.93
CA GLY A 35 3.64 -5.86 -18.16
C GLY A 35 2.73 -4.70 -18.58
N MET A 36 2.25 -3.94 -17.60
CA MET A 36 1.32 -2.82 -17.79
C MET A 36 1.91 -1.55 -17.17
N HIS A 37 1.51 -0.39 -17.70
CA HIS A 37 1.88 0.86 -17.07
C HIS A 37 1.11 1.06 -15.76
N ARG A 38 1.77 1.59 -14.72
CA ARG A 38 1.17 1.83 -13.39
C ARG A 38 -0.17 2.58 -13.42
N ASN A 39 -0.33 3.53 -14.36
CA ASN A 39 -1.58 4.30 -14.47
C ASN A 39 -2.75 3.44 -14.98
N ALA A 40 -2.48 2.41 -15.79
CA ALA A 40 -3.51 1.48 -16.25
C ALA A 40 -3.99 0.59 -15.09
N VAL A 41 -3.05 0.08 -14.29
CA VAL A 41 -3.34 -0.67 -13.07
C VAL A 41 -4.10 0.19 -12.07
N SER A 42 -3.67 1.44 -11.85
CA SER A 42 -4.36 2.39 -10.97
C SER A 42 -5.79 2.69 -11.42
N LYS A 43 -6.04 2.84 -12.73
CA LYS A 43 -7.40 2.98 -13.27
C LYS A 43 -8.25 1.74 -13.00
N GLN A 44 -7.71 0.55 -13.19
CA GLN A 44 -8.41 -0.70 -12.90
C GLN A 44 -8.75 -0.84 -11.41
N LEU A 45 -7.79 -0.55 -10.53
CA LEU A 45 -8.00 -0.56 -9.08
C LEU A 45 -9.13 0.39 -8.66
N LYS A 46 -9.17 1.60 -9.23
CA LYS A 46 -10.26 2.56 -9.00
C LYS A 46 -11.60 2.05 -9.50
N LEU A 47 -11.65 1.43 -10.68
CA LEU A 47 -12.89 0.88 -11.25
C LEU A 47 -13.47 -0.24 -10.38
N TYR A 48 -12.62 -1.06 -9.76
CA TYR A 48 -13.03 -2.16 -8.90
C TYR A 48 -13.10 -1.79 -7.41
N GLY A 49 -12.85 -0.52 -7.04
CA GLY A 49 -12.88 -0.05 -5.67
C GLY A 49 -11.80 -0.65 -4.76
N VAL A 50 -10.71 -1.17 -5.33
CA VAL A 50 -9.62 -1.80 -4.59
C VAL A 50 -8.62 -0.72 -4.19
N TYR A 51 -8.63 -0.35 -2.92
CA TYR A 51 -7.73 0.65 -2.36
C TYR A 51 -6.81 0.01 -1.34
N GLN A 52 -5.52 0.29 -1.45
CA GLN A 52 -4.60 0.05 -0.34
C GLN A 52 -4.90 1.09 0.74
N ARG A 53 -5.55 0.65 1.82
CA ARG A 53 -5.76 1.48 3.01
C ARG A 53 -4.74 1.08 4.07
N PHE A 54 -4.28 2.07 4.82
CA PHE A 54 -3.57 1.81 6.06
C PHE A 54 -4.55 1.25 7.09
N SER A 55 -4.03 0.49 8.06
CA SER A 55 -4.80 0.10 9.22
C SER A 55 -5.31 1.35 9.93
N ASP A 56 -6.58 1.34 10.32
CA ASP A 56 -7.14 2.36 11.19
C ASP A 56 -6.61 2.08 12.60
N ILE A 57 -5.57 2.81 13.01
CA ILE A 57 -4.94 2.69 14.33
C ILE A 57 -5.17 4.00 15.07
N SER A 58 -5.68 3.92 16.29
CA SER A 58 -5.96 5.11 17.08
C SER A 58 -4.68 5.76 17.58
N ASP A 59 -4.71 7.07 17.83
CA ASP A 59 -3.58 7.79 18.42
C ASP A 59 -3.14 7.16 19.76
N ASN A 60 -4.10 6.68 20.55
CA ASN A 60 -3.82 5.97 21.81
C ASN A 60 -3.05 4.66 21.60
N ASP A 61 -3.38 3.92 20.55
CA ASP A 61 -2.68 2.67 20.21
C ASP A 61 -1.26 2.95 19.69
N ILE A 62 -1.09 4.03 18.93
CA ILE A 62 0.24 4.51 18.51
C ILE A 62 1.07 4.87 19.74
N ASP A 63 0.51 5.66 20.66
CA ASP A 63 1.19 6.07 21.89
C ASP A 63 1.58 4.85 22.75
N LEU A 64 0.68 3.88 22.88
CA LEU A 64 0.95 2.62 23.58
C LEU A 64 2.12 1.87 22.93
N LEU A 65 2.10 1.71 21.60
CA LEU A 65 3.17 1.05 20.84
C LEU A 65 4.52 1.76 21.03
N VAL A 66 4.53 3.09 20.97
CA VAL A 66 5.74 3.89 21.17
C VAL A 66 6.26 3.73 22.61
N ARG A 67 5.39 3.77 23.62
CA ARG A 67 5.77 3.56 25.02
C ARG A 67 6.36 2.18 25.26
N LEU A 68 5.71 1.13 24.74
CA LEU A 68 6.21 -0.25 24.83
C LEU A 68 7.56 -0.39 24.13
N TYR A 69 7.70 0.17 22.93
CA TYR A 69 8.96 0.14 22.18
C TYR A 69 10.09 0.83 22.94
N LYS A 70 9.86 2.05 23.48
CA LYS A 70 10.85 2.79 24.27
C LYS A 70 11.23 2.08 25.56
N LYS A 71 10.30 1.38 26.21
CA LYS A 71 10.60 0.55 27.39
C LYS A 71 11.62 -0.55 27.08
N HIS A 72 11.48 -1.20 25.92
CA HIS A 72 12.41 -2.25 25.49
C HIS A 72 13.72 -1.70 24.90
N ARG A 73 13.71 -0.47 24.37
CA ARG A 73 14.86 0.18 23.73
C ARG A 73 15.02 1.62 24.21
N PRO A 74 15.54 1.85 25.43
CA PRO A 74 15.55 3.16 26.06
C PRO A 74 16.45 4.19 25.34
N THR A 75 17.48 3.73 24.62
CA THR A 75 18.38 4.60 23.85
C THR A 75 17.85 4.95 22.45
N SER A 76 16.73 4.36 22.04
CA SER A 76 16.14 4.63 20.73
C SER A 76 15.57 6.05 20.66
N GLY A 77 15.80 6.74 19.55
CA GLY A 77 15.30 8.10 19.33
C GLY A 77 16.16 9.23 19.92
N LEU A 78 17.17 8.92 20.75
CA LEU A 78 18.09 9.93 21.31
C LEU A 78 18.72 10.81 20.22
N ARG A 79 19.10 10.23 19.07
CA ARG A 79 19.66 10.99 17.94
C ARG A 79 18.73 12.09 17.42
N TYR A 80 17.41 11.87 17.47
CA TYR A 80 16.42 12.85 17.01
C TYR A 80 16.05 13.86 18.10
N VAL A 81 16.25 13.52 19.38
CA VAL A 81 16.03 14.42 20.51
C VAL A 81 17.23 15.35 20.74
N VAL A 82 18.43 14.81 20.57
CA VAL A 82 19.69 15.52 20.89
C VAL A 82 20.12 16.47 19.77
N GLY A 83 19.58 16.30 18.54
CA GLY A 83 19.78 17.24 17.44
C GLY A 83 21.26 17.50 17.13
N PHE A 84 21.91 16.57 16.43
CA PHE A 84 23.22 16.84 15.84
C PHE A 84 23.08 17.52 14.49
#